data_AF-A0A455TZM7-F1
#
_entry.id   AF-A0A455TZM7-F1
#
_cell.length_a   1.000
_cell.length_b   1.000
_cell.length_c   1.000
_cell.angle_alpha   90.00
_cell.angle_beta   90.00
_cell.angle_gamma   90.00
#
_symmetry.space_group_name_H-M   'P 1'
#
loop_
_entity.id
_entity.type
_entity.pdbx_description
1 polymer ?
#
loop_
_entity_poly.entity_id
_entity_poly.type
_entity_poly.pdbx_seq_one_letter_code
_entity_poly.pdbx_strand_id
1 'polypeptide(L)' 'MSFSGNAALEYVSYRFGTPAFDVKECQLRGVTYSAPLRVKVRLIIYDRDSSNKAIKDIKEQEVYMGKSP' A
#
# COMPACT_ATOMS: atom_id res chain seq x y z
N MET A 1 9.10 -11.70 -20.29
CA MET A 1 7.97 -12.23 -19.51
C MET A 1 7.04 -11.07 -19.20
N SER A 2 6.05 -10.84 -20.06
CA SER A 2 5.19 -9.66 -20.00
C SER A 2 4.11 -9.86 -18.94
N PHE A 3 4.10 -9.00 -17.92
CA PHE A 3 3.08 -9.00 -16.88
C PHE A 3 1.74 -8.67 -17.54
N SER A 4 0.92 -9.71 -17.67
CA SER A 4 -0.38 -9.78 -18.32
C SER A 4 -1.21 -8.54 -18.04
N GLY A 5 -1.57 -7.77 -19.09
CA GLY A 5 -2.43 -6.59 -19.06
C GLY A 5 -3.88 -6.83 -18.64
N ASN A 6 -4.10 -7.75 -17.71
CA ASN A 6 -5.38 -8.09 -17.11
C ASN A 6 -5.38 -7.86 -15.60
N ALA A 7 -4.38 -7.17 -15.05
CA ALA A 7 -4.35 -6.82 -13.63
C ALA A 7 -4.63 -5.32 -13.49
N ALA A 8 -5.68 -4.96 -12.77
CA ALA A 8 -5.89 -3.58 -12.32
C ALA A 8 -5.45 -3.46 -10.86
N LEU A 9 -4.76 -2.36 -10.57
CA LEU A 9 -4.38 -1.99 -9.22
C LEU A 9 -5.29 -0.85 -8.77
N GLU A 10 -6.08 -1.10 -7.75
CA GLU A 10 -7.00 -0.14 -7.17
C GLU A 10 -6.44 0.32 -5.81
N TYR A 11 -6.38 1.64 -5.64
CA TYR A 11 -6.03 2.23 -4.35
C TYR A 11 -7.25 2.16 -3.43
N VAL A 12 -7.11 1.53 -2.26
CA VAL A 12 -8.20 1.41 -1.29
C VAL A 12 -8.08 2.51 -0.24
N SER A 13 -6.93 2.57 0.44
CA SER A 13 -6.70 3.51 1.53
C SER A 13 -5.22 3.57 1.92
N TYR A 14 -4.74 4.71 2.39
CA TYR A 14 -3.48 4.82 3.11
C TYR A 14 -3.78 5.03 4.60
N ARG A 15 -2.91 4.52 5.47
CA ARG A 15 -2.92 4.81 6.90
C ARG A 15 -1.53 5.24 7.31
N PHE A 16 -1.46 6.41 7.94
CA PHE A 16 -0.30 6.79 8.72
C PHE A 16 -0.34 5.96 10.00
N GLY A 17 0.68 5.14 10.22
CA GLY A 17 0.85 4.49 11.52
C GLY A 17 1.13 5.53 12.59
N THR A 18 0.86 5.18 13.84
CA THR A 18 1.30 6.02 14.96
C THR A 18 2.82 6.17 14.90
N PRO A 19 3.33 7.41 15.00
CA PRO A 19 4.76 7.65 15.11
C PRO A 19 5.30 6.84 16.29
N ALA A 20 6.47 6.23 16.12
CA ALA A 20 7.05 5.41 17.18
C ALA A 20 7.41 6.24 18.43
N PHE A 21 7.58 7.57 18.27
CA PHE A 21 8.02 8.48 19.30
C PHE A 21 7.25 9.81 19.21
N ASP A 22 6.96 10.40 20.36
CA ASP A 22 6.35 11.72 20.44
C ASP A 22 7.38 12.82 20.12
N VAL A 23 6.93 14.01 19.72
CA VAL A 23 7.82 15.10 19.24
C VAL A 23 8.87 15.46 20.30
N LYS A 24 8.51 15.38 21.59
CA LYS A 24 9.43 15.63 22.71
C LYS A 24 10.55 14.60 22.83
N GLU A 25 10.25 13.32 22.61
CA GLU A 25 11.27 12.26 22.66
C GLU A 25 12.21 12.31 21.45
N CYS A 26 11.68 12.69 20.29
CA CYS A 26 12.48 12.94 19.08
C CYS A 26 13.52 14.04 19.29
N GLN A 27 13.12 15.16 19.91
CA GLN A 27 14.03 16.26 20.23
C GLN A 27 15.10 15.88 21.26
N LEU A 28 14.72 15.10 22.29
CA LEU A 28 15.65 14.66 23.34
C LEU A 28 16.68 13.65 22.85
N ARG A 29 16.30 12.74 21.94
CA ARG A 29 17.17 11.68 21.43
C ARG A 29 17.88 12.02 20.11
N GLY A 30 17.59 13.19 19.52
CA GLY A 30 18.10 13.56 18.20
C GLY A 30 17.63 12.63 17.08
N VAL A 31 16.45 12.01 17.24
CA VAL A 31 15.87 11.11 16.23
C VAL A 31 14.82 11.84 15.41
N THR A 32 14.73 11.52 14.11
CA THR A 32 13.72 12.11 13.23
C THR A 32 12.34 11.57 13.58
N TYR A 33 11.38 12.47 13.80
CA TYR A 33 9.98 12.11 13.92
C TYR A 33 9.50 11.61 12.57
N SER A 34 9.30 10.31 12.44
CA SER A 34 8.83 9.72 11.18
C SER A 34 7.68 8.77 11.45
N ALA A 35 6.56 9.02 10.78
CA ALA A 35 5.42 8.11 10.79
C ALA A 35 5.59 7.06 9.66
N PRO A 36 5.42 5.77 9.95
CA PRO A 36 5.41 4.74 8.92
C PRO A 36 4.15 4.89 8.06
N LEU A 37 4.32 5.09 6.74
CA LEU A 37 3.21 5.14 5.79
C LEU A 37 2.93 3.72 5.28
N ARG A 38 1.73 3.23 5.57
CA ARG A 38 1.22 1.96 5.04
C ARG A 38 0.10 2.24 4.05
N VAL A 39 0.20 1.66 2.87
CA VAL A 39 -0.82 1.81 1.83
C VAL A 39 -1.45 0.45 1.55
N LYS A 40 -2.77 0.41 1.64
CA LYS A 40 -3.57 -0.74 1.26
C LYS A 40 -3.93 -0.61 -0.21
N VAL A 41 -3.39 -1.52 -1.00
CA VAL A 41 -3.69 -1.65 -2.42
C VAL A 41 -4.48 -2.93 -2.67
N ARG A 42 -5.33 -2.91 -3.68
CA ARG A 42 -6.12 -4.05 -4.12
C ARG A 42 -5.76 -4.36 -5.56
N LEU A 43 -5.22 -5.54 -5.79
CA LEU A 43 -4.92 -6.08 -7.10
C LEU A 43 -6.13 -6.91 -7.57
N ILE A 44 -6.77 -6.45 -8.63
CA ILE A 44 -7.89 -7.13 -9.28
C ILE A 44 -7.33 -7.80 -10.52
N ILE A 45 -7.40 -9.13 -10.58
CA ILE A 45 -7.01 -9.90 -11.76
C ILE A 45 -8.27 -10.24 -12.54
N TYR A 46 -8.29 -9.86 -13.81
CA TYR A 46 -9.33 -10.18 -14.77
C TYR A 46 -8.97 -11.42 -15.56
N ASP A 47 -9.97 -12.24 -15.81
CA ASP A 47 -9.81 -13.39 -16.71
C ASP A 47 -9.75 -12.93 -18.17
N ARG A 48 -8.85 -13.53 -18.94
CA ARG A 48 -8.58 -13.15 -20.34
C ARG A 48 -9.53 -13.83 -21.33
N ASP A 49 -10.20 -14.90 -20.90
CA ASP A 49 -11.03 -15.78 -21.73
C ASP A 49 -12.52 -15.37 -21.68
N SER A 50 -12.92 -14.67 -20.63
CA SER A 50 -14.28 -14.15 -20.48
C SER A 50 -14.47 -12.80 -21.17
N SER A 51 -15.34 -12.75 -22.17
CA SER A 51 -15.75 -11.51 -22.90
C SER A 51 -16.28 -10.39 -21.98
N ASN A 52 -16.64 -10.71 -20.74
CA ASN A 52 -17.27 -9.79 -19.79
C ASN A 52 -16.32 -9.19 -18.73
N LYS A 53 -14.99 -9.26 -18.90
CA LYS A 53 -14.01 -8.86 -17.85
C LYS A 53 -14.37 -9.47 -16.49
N ALA A 54 -14.65 -10.77 -16.46
CA ALA A 54 -14.97 -11.45 -15.22
C ALA A 54 -13.79 -11.32 -14.26
N ILE A 55 -14.07 -10.85 -13.04
CA ILE A 55 -13.08 -10.75 -11.97
C ILE A 55 -12.68 -12.18 -11.60
N LYS A 56 -11.43 -12.53 -11.83
CA LYS A 56 -10.87 -13.84 -11.52
C LYS A 56 -10.46 -13.95 -10.06
N ASP A 57 -9.78 -12.92 -9.58
CA ASP A 57 -9.21 -12.90 -8.23
C ASP A 57 -9.06 -11.45 -7.74
N ILE A 58 -9.29 -11.23 -6.47
CA ILE A 58 -9.05 -9.94 -5.81
C ILE A 58 -8.07 -10.19 -4.67
N LYS A 59 -6.88 -9.62 -4.76
CA LYS A 59 -5.88 -9.66 -3.69
C LYS A 59 -5.72 -8.31 -3.04
N GLU A 60 -6.00 -8.22 -1.75
CA GLU A 60 -5.66 -7.05 -0.96
C GLU A 60 -4.30 -7.24 -0.30
N GLN A 61 -3.43 -6.24 -0.44
CA GLN A 61 -2.11 -6.27 0.18
C GLN A 61 -1.82 -4.92 0.83
N GLU A 62 -1.35 -4.98 2.07
CA GLU A 62 -0.79 -3.82 2.76
C GLU A 62 0.69 -3.72 2.40
N VAL A 63 1.06 -2.62 1.75
CA VAL A 63 2.42 -2.34 1.31
C VAL A 63 2.98 -1.21 2.16
N TYR A 64 4.16 -1.43 2.72
CA TYR A 64 4.90 -0.38 3.41
C TYR A 64 5.55 0.53 2.37
N MET A 65 5.09 1.79 2.28
CA MET A 65 5.60 2.76 1.30
C MET A 65 6.84 3.51 1.80
N GLY A 66 7.22 3.36 3.06
CA GLY A 66 8.38 4.02 3.65
C GLY A 66 8.01 4.94 4.80
N LYS A 67 9.01 5.68 5.29
CA LYS A 67 8.87 6.69 6.32
C LYS A 67 8.92 8.07 5.67
N SER A 68 7.94 8.93 5.93
CA SER A 68 8.06 10.35 5.57
C SER A 68 8.95 11.03 6.62
N PRO A 69 9.99 11.78 6.22
CA PRO A 69 10.77 12.61 7.13
C PRO A 69 9.94 13.79 7.66
#